data_AF-A0A0Q9X1C6-F1
#
_entry.id   AF-A0A0Q9X1C6-F1
#
_cell.length_a   1.000
_cell.length_b   1.000
_cell.length_c   1.000
_cell.angle_alpha   90.00
_cell.angle_beta   90.00
_cell.angle_gamma   90.00
#
_symmetry.space_group_name_H-M   'P 1'
#
loop_
_entity.id
_entity.type
_entity.pdbx_description
1 polymer ?
#
loop_
_entity_poly.entity_id
_entity_poly.type
_entity_poly.pdbx_seq_one_letter_code
_entity_poly.pdbx_strand_id
1 'polypeptide(L)'
;MTRALLIAVALSLLFTLVAANYDFNTTEVLRLGYNPTYDLWYFNPRGRPREITETVKAAYMQQKPGGVCYVEPDTWLYCRTLEPISQE
;
A
#
# COMPACT_ATOMS: atom_id res chain seq x y z
N MET A 1 21.79 -33.92 16.27
CA MET A 1 20.89 -33.13 15.39
C MET A 1 21.21 -33.49 13.95
N THR A 2 20.23 -33.90 13.15
CA THR A 2 20.45 -34.26 11.74
C THR A 2 20.59 -33.00 10.89
N ARG A 3 21.33 -33.08 9.77
CA ARG A 3 21.50 -31.96 8.82
C ARG A 3 20.16 -31.37 8.35
N ALA A 4 19.14 -32.21 8.19
CA ALA A 4 17.79 -31.80 7.81
C ALA A 4 17.12 -30.92 8.87
N LEU A 5 17.34 -31.19 10.17
CA LEU A 5 16.81 -30.37 11.27
C LEU A 5 17.43 -28.96 11.26
N LEU A 6 18.73 -28.86 11.01
CA LEU A 6 19.42 -27.56 10.91
C LEU A 6 18.91 -26.73 9.73
N ILE A 7 18.69 -27.38 8.57
CA ILE A 7 18.13 -26.72 7.38
C ILE A 7 16.70 -26.24 7.65
N ALA A 8 15.86 -27.07 8.29
CA ALA A 8 14.49 -26.70 8.62
C ALA A 8 14.43 -25.51 9.60
N VAL A 9 15.28 -25.51 10.63
CA VAL A 9 15.37 -24.39 11.59
C VAL A 9 15.86 -23.11 10.90
N ALA A 10 16.89 -23.20 10.06
CA ALA A 10 17.42 -22.06 9.32
C ALA A 10 16.39 -21.45 8.34
N LEU A 11 15.64 -22.30 7.63
CA LEU A 11 14.56 -21.86 6.75
C LEU A 11 13.44 -21.17 7.53
N SER A 12 13.00 -21.76 8.64
CA SER A 12 11.97 -21.15 9.50
C SER A 12 12.38 -19.76 10.00
N LEU A 13 13.65 -19.59 10.42
CA LEU A 13 14.20 -18.30 10.85
C LEU A 13 14.22 -17.26 9.71
N LEU A 14 14.59 -17.67 8.49
CA LEU A 14 14.59 -16.80 7.30
C LEU A 14 13.19 -16.29 6.96
N PHE A 15 12.15 -17.14 7.05
CA PHE A 15 10.77 -16.73 6.76
C PHE A 15 10.16 -15.82 7.84
N THR A 16 10.66 -15.85 9.08
CA THR A 16 10.16 -14.97 10.15
C THR A 16 10.78 -13.58 10.19
N LEU A 17 12.01 -13.40 9.67
CA LEU A 17 12.75 -12.14 9.80
C LEU A 17 12.27 -11.04 8.83
N VAL A 18 11.66 -11.41 7.70
CA VAL A 18 11.19 -10.44 6.69
C VAL A 18 10.01 -9.60 7.21
N ALA A 19 9.14 -10.17 8.06
CA ALA A 19 7.98 -9.47 8.59
C ALA A 19 8.31 -8.54 9.78
N ALA A 20 9.42 -8.77 10.48
CA ALA A 20 9.74 -8.08 11.74
C ALA A 20 10.41 -6.70 11.55
N ASN A 21 10.98 -6.42 10.37
CA ASN A 21 11.73 -5.18 10.10
C ASN A 21 10.96 -4.15 9.26
N TYR A 22 9.64 -4.28 9.12
CA TYR A 22 8.85 -3.26 8.43
C TYR A 22 8.57 -2.09 9.40
N ASP A 23 9.43 -1.08 9.36
CA ASP A 23 9.29 0.16 10.13
C ASP A 23 8.23 1.07 9.49
N PHE A 24 7.07 1.19 10.12
CA PHE A 24 5.92 1.97 9.65
C PHE A 24 6.02 3.48 9.93
N ASN A 25 7.17 3.97 10.40
CA ASN A 25 7.32 5.31 10.96
C ASN A 25 7.83 6.38 9.98
N THR A 26 7.77 6.11 8.67
CA THR A 26 7.99 7.17 7.66
C THR A 26 6.65 7.75 7.24
N THR A 27 6.64 8.99 6.76
CA THR A 27 5.48 9.65 6.14
C THR A 27 5.17 8.90 4.83
N GLU A 28 4.62 7.69 4.95
CA GLU A 28 4.52 6.73 3.85
C GLU A 28 3.50 7.25 2.83
N VAL A 29 3.98 7.49 1.62
CA VAL A 29 3.11 7.77 0.47
C VAL A 29 2.46 6.45 0.05
N LEU A 30 1.19 6.29 0.34
CA LEU A 30 0.43 5.08 0.05
C LEU A 30 -0.20 5.17 -1.34
N ARG A 31 0.20 4.28 -2.25
CA ARG A 31 -0.39 4.23 -3.59
C ARG A 31 -1.73 3.49 -3.57
N LEU A 32 -2.78 4.16 -4.01
CA LEU A 32 -4.13 3.60 -4.12
C LEU A 32 -4.17 2.52 -5.21
N GLY A 33 -4.79 1.40 -4.90
CA GLY A 33 -5.14 0.33 -5.82
C GLY A 33 -6.64 0.10 -5.84
N TYR A 34 -7.15 -0.37 -6.99
CA TYR A 34 -8.53 -0.79 -7.17
C TYR A 34 -8.57 -2.21 -7.75
N ASN A 35 -9.29 -3.11 -7.11
CA ASN A 35 -9.58 -4.45 -7.59
C ASN A 35 -11.03 -4.50 -8.11
N PRO A 36 -11.25 -4.57 -9.43
CA PRO A 36 -12.59 -4.56 -10.02
C PRO A 36 -13.38 -5.85 -9.76
N THR A 37 -12.71 -6.98 -9.47
CA THR A 37 -13.39 -8.26 -9.20
C THR A 37 -14.21 -8.22 -7.92
N TYR A 38 -13.71 -7.49 -6.92
CA TYR A 38 -14.32 -7.39 -5.59
C TYR A 38 -14.82 -5.99 -5.26
N ASP A 39 -14.80 -5.09 -6.24
CA ASP A 39 -15.07 -3.66 -6.08
C ASP A 39 -14.37 -3.05 -4.85
N LEU A 40 -13.06 -3.29 -4.77
CA LEU A 40 -12.29 -3.03 -3.55
C LEU A 40 -11.15 -2.04 -3.78
N TRP A 41 -11.06 -1.05 -2.90
CA TRP A 41 -9.94 -0.12 -2.81
C TRP A 41 -8.96 -0.51 -1.70
N TYR A 42 -7.67 -0.35 -1.95
CA TYR A 42 -6.63 -0.77 -1.02
C TYR A 42 -5.30 -0.02 -1.20
N PHE A 43 -4.48 -0.08 -0.15
CA PHE A 43 -3.07 0.26 -0.08
C PHE A 43 -2.29 -1.01 0.26
N ASN A 44 -1.17 -1.28 -0.42
CA ASN A 44 -0.28 -2.38 -0.06
C ASN A 44 0.89 -1.83 0.78
N PRO A 45 1.19 -2.35 1.98
CA PRO A 45 0.50 -3.41 2.74
C PRO A 45 -0.59 -2.90 3.71
N ARG A 46 -0.85 -1.59 3.78
CA ARG A 46 -1.72 -0.95 4.80
C ARG A 46 -3.19 -1.38 4.80
N GLY A 47 -3.66 -2.06 3.77
CA GLY A 47 -5.03 -2.57 3.69
C GLY A 47 -6.01 -1.53 3.14
N ARG A 48 -7.23 -1.47 3.67
CA ARG A 48 -8.31 -0.65 3.11
C ARG A 48 -8.25 0.79 3.66
N PRO A 49 -8.35 1.83 2.82
CA PRO A 49 -8.62 3.18 3.31
C PRO A 49 -9.99 3.24 3.99
N ARG A 50 -10.16 4.19 4.92
CA ARG A 50 -11.41 4.38 5.64
C ARG A 50 -12.53 4.86 4.70
N GLU A 51 -12.24 5.90 3.93
CA GLU A 51 -13.17 6.53 2.99
C GLU A 51 -12.42 7.02 1.75
N ILE A 52 -13.11 7.04 0.61
CA ILE A 52 -12.60 7.56 -0.66
C ILE A 52 -13.72 8.36 -1.32
N THR A 53 -13.50 9.65 -1.53
CA THR A 53 -14.46 10.53 -2.18
C THR A 53 -14.60 10.21 -3.67
N GLU A 54 -15.73 10.56 -4.27
CA GLU A 54 -15.95 10.39 -5.71
C GLU A 54 -14.89 11.15 -6.54
N THR A 55 -14.43 12.31 -6.06
CA THR A 55 -13.34 13.07 -6.71
C THR A 55 -12.04 12.28 -6.77
N VAL A 56 -11.68 11.56 -5.70
CA VAL A 56 -10.49 10.70 -5.68
C VAL A 56 -10.67 9.48 -6.60
N LYS A 57 -11.87 8.87 -6.62
CA LYS A 57 -12.18 7.77 -7.54
C LYS A 57 -12.07 8.22 -9.00
N ALA A 58 -12.62 9.40 -9.32
CA ALA A 58 -12.54 9.99 -10.65
C ALA A 58 -11.08 10.28 -11.06
N ALA A 59 -10.30 10.89 -10.17
CA ALA A 59 -8.88 11.14 -10.39
C ALA A 59 -8.10 9.84 -10.65
N TYR A 60 -8.38 8.78 -9.89
CA TYR A 60 -7.76 7.46 -10.08
C TYR A 60 -8.09 6.85 -11.45
N MET A 61 -9.36 6.96 -11.89
CA MET A 61 -9.78 6.43 -13.19
C MET A 61 -9.16 7.20 -14.36
N GLN A 62 -8.94 8.51 -14.20
CA GLN A 62 -8.34 9.36 -15.24
C GLN A 62 -6.82 9.20 -15.34
N GLN A 63 -6.12 8.99 -14.23
CA GLN A 63 -4.65 8.96 -14.20
C GLN A 63 -4.05 7.58 -14.45
N LYS A 64 -4.26 7.06 -15.67
CA LYS A 64 -3.59 5.84 -16.16
C LYS A 64 -2.68 6.19 -17.35
N PRO A 65 -1.34 6.06 -17.25
CA PRO A 65 -0.54 5.61 -16.10
C PRO A 65 -0.19 6.75 -15.13
N GLY A 66 -0.22 6.47 -13.82
CA GLY A 66 0.18 7.45 -12.80
C GLY A 66 -0.36 7.07 -11.42
N GLY A 67 -1.66 6.83 -11.33
CA GLY A 67 -2.35 6.48 -10.10
C GLY A 67 -2.47 7.65 -9.12
N VAL A 68 -3.11 7.35 -8.00
CA VAL A 68 -3.36 8.30 -6.92
C VAL A 68 -2.67 7.79 -5.65
N CYS A 69 -2.12 8.73 -4.89
CA CYS A 69 -1.36 8.48 -3.69
C CYS A 69 -2.01 9.19 -2.50
N TYR A 70 -1.78 8.68 -1.31
CA TYR A 70 -2.32 9.19 -0.06
C TYR A 70 -1.19 9.37 0.95
N VAL A 71 -1.24 10.47 1.68
CA VAL A 71 -0.35 10.79 2.78
C VAL A 71 -1.22 11.11 3.98
N GLU A 72 -1.00 10.37 5.08
CA GLU A 72 -1.70 10.61 6.34
C GLU A 72 -1.51 12.08 6.80
N PRO A 73 -2.52 12.71 7.43
CA PRO A 73 -3.78 12.10 7.83
C PRO A 73 -4.86 12.07 6.76
N ASP A 74 -4.87 12.94 5.74
CA ASP A 74 -5.99 13.01 4.77
C ASP A 74 -5.59 13.63 3.42
N THR A 75 -4.31 13.57 3.04
CA THR A 75 -3.83 14.25 1.83
C THR A 75 -3.82 13.30 0.64
N TRP A 76 -4.66 13.57 -0.36
CA TRP A 76 -4.66 12.86 -1.64
C TRP A 76 -3.86 13.63 -2.69
N LEU A 77 -2.98 12.92 -3.41
CA LEU A 77 -2.06 13.50 -4.38
C LEU A 77 -2.02 12.66 -5.65
N TYR A 78 -1.68 13.27 -6.78
CA TYR A 78 -1.26 12.51 -7.96
C TYR A 78 0.13 11.93 -7.73
N CYS A 79 0.30 10.62 -7.84
CA CYS A 79 1.59 9.97 -7.50
C CYS A 79 2.77 10.49 -8.34
N ARG A 80 2.51 10.96 -9.56
CA ARG A 80 3.56 11.41 -10.49
C ARG A 80 4.00 12.84 -10.24
N THR A 81 3.06 13.75 -9.96
CA THR A 81 3.33 15.19 -9.84
C THR A 81 3.41 15.64 -8.39
N LEU A 82 2.90 14.85 -7.45
CA LEU A 82 2.69 15.21 -6.05
C LEU A 82 1.75 16.42 -5.87
N GLU A 83 1.01 16.79 -6.91
CA GLU A 83 -0.01 17.83 -6.83
C GLU A 83 -1.22 17.31 -6.05
N PRO A 84 -1.81 18.13 -5.16
CA PRO A 84 -2.95 17.74 -4.36
C PRO A 84 -4.22 17.61 -5.20
N ILE A 85 -5.06 16.66 -4.81
CA ILE A 85 -6.39 16.46 -5.37
C ILE A 85 -7.38 17.18 -4.45
N SER A 86 -8.01 18.25 -4.95
CA SER A 86 -9.10 18.92 -4.21
C SER A 86 -10.25 17.95 -3.96
N GLN A 87 -10.81 17.96 -2.75
CA GLN A 87 -11.90 17.07 -2.33
C GLN A 87 -13.23 17.80 -2.09
N GLU A 88 -13.38 19.01 -2.64
CA GLU A 88 -14.61 19.82 -2.59
C GLU A 88 -15.86 19.09 -3.09
#